data_AF-A0A847YD55-F1
#
_entry.id   AF-A0A847YD55-F1
#
_cell.length_a   1.000
_cell.length_b   1.000
_cell.length_c   1.000
_cell.angle_alpha   90.00
_cell.angle_beta   90.00
_cell.angle_gamma   90.00
#
_symmetry.space_group_name_H-M   'P 1'
#
loop_
_entity.id
_entity.type
_entity.pdbx_description
1 polymer ?
#
loop_
_entity_poly.entity_id
_entity_poly.type
_entity_poly.pdbx_seq_one_letter_code
_entity_poly.pdbx_strand_id
1 'polypeptide(L)'
;MGGSEAKSMTRFDELKVGDRITVEHLVQVGSKQWKTAVTGTVVRTERAHHGLHFDRSADEQTYGDVILLELPDGELSAVTVDEFTVIRRAE
;
A
#
# COMPACT_ATOMS: atom_id res chain seq x y z
N MET A 1 11.21 -21.32 23.75
CA MET A 1 11.97 -21.14 22.50
C MET A 1 10.95 -20.97 21.39
N GLY A 2 10.89 -19.79 20.76
CA GLY A 2 9.89 -19.47 19.74
C GLY A 2 9.99 -18.00 19.41
N GLY A 3 11.13 -17.60 18.85
CA GLY A 3 11.29 -16.27 18.28
C GLY A 3 10.33 -16.16 17.10
N SER A 4 9.19 -15.52 17.33
CA SER A 4 8.35 -15.00 16.25
C SER A 4 9.26 -14.08 15.44
N GLU A 5 9.63 -14.46 14.22
CA GLU A 5 10.23 -13.55 13.26
C GLU A 5 9.32 -12.34 13.14
N ALA A 6 9.68 -11.26 13.83
CA ALA A 6 9.20 -9.95 13.48
C ALA A 6 9.82 -9.66 12.10
N LYS A 7 9.15 -10.08 11.02
CA LYS A 7 9.43 -9.58 9.67
C LYS A 7 9.42 -8.07 9.80
N SER A 8 10.62 -7.47 9.74
CA SER A 8 10.84 -6.06 10.01
C SER A 8 9.90 -5.26 9.13
N MET A 9 9.10 -4.39 9.74
CA MET A 9 8.28 -3.44 8.99
C MET A 9 9.21 -2.66 8.05
N THR A 10 8.86 -2.65 6.78
CA THR A 10 9.59 -1.94 5.73
C THR A 10 8.95 -0.59 5.50
N ARG A 11 9.74 0.43 5.18
CA ARG A 11 9.21 1.76 4.86
C ARG A 11 8.93 1.91 3.37
N PHE A 12 8.01 2.80 3.02
CA PHE A 12 7.65 3.07 1.64
C PHE A 12 8.85 3.56 0.79
N ASP A 13 9.70 4.43 1.35
CA ASP A 13 10.88 4.99 0.68
C ASP A 13 12.02 3.98 0.45
N GLU A 14 11.98 2.85 1.17
CA GLU A 14 12.93 1.74 1.02
C GLU A 14 12.54 0.79 -0.13
N LEU A 15 11.31 0.87 -0.65
CA LEU A 15 10.84 0.00 -1.73
C LEU A 15 11.59 0.25 -3.05
N LYS A 16 11.84 -0.85 -3.76
CA LYS A 16 12.46 -0.90 -5.09
C LYS A 16 11.60 -1.73 -6.03
N VAL A 17 11.68 -1.41 -7.31
CA VAL A 17 11.07 -2.21 -8.37
C VAL A 17 11.63 -3.63 -8.30
N GLY A 18 10.74 -4.63 -8.41
CA GLY A 18 11.07 -6.04 -8.30
C GLY A 18 10.99 -6.60 -6.88
N ASP A 19 10.84 -5.77 -5.85
CA ASP A 19 10.69 -6.26 -4.49
C ASP A 19 9.37 -7.01 -4.32
N ARG A 20 9.41 -8.23 -3.79
CA ARG A 20 8.20 -8.94 -3.37
C ARG A 20 7.80 -8.48 -1.98
N ILE A 21 6.57 -7.98 -1.82
CA ILE A 21 6.07 -7.47 -0.56
C ILE A 21 4.66 -7.96 -0.26
N THR A 22 4.34 -8.02 1.02
CA THR A 22 2.97 -8.10 1.53
C THR A 22 2.59 -6.76 2.12
N VAL A 23 1.46 -6.22 1.68
CA VAL A 23 0.87 -4.99 2.20
C VAL A 23 -0.42 -5.35 2.93
N GLU A 24 -0.50 -5.02 4.21
CA GLU A 24 -1.69 -5.15 5.03
C GLU A 24 -2.39 -3.80 5.14
N HIS A 25 -3.68 -3.76 4.84
CA HIS A 25 -4.53 -2.56 4.88
C HIS A 25 -5.69 -2.78 5.84
N LEU A 26 -6.05 -1.72 6.54
CA LEU A 26 -7.30 -1.62 7.26
C LEU A 26 -8.46 -1.21 6.31
N VAL A 27 -9.46 -2.07 6.19
CA VAL A 27 -10.68 -1.78 5.43
C VAL A 27 -11.78 -1.41 6.41
N GLN A 28 -12.45 -0.29 6.16
CA GLN A 28 -13.64 0.14 6.89
C GLN A 28 -14.84 0.24 5.93
N VAL A 29 -15.91 -0.48 6.27
CA VAL A 29 -17.20 -0.43 5.56
C VAL A 29 -18.31 -0.20 6.57
N GLY A 30 -18.84 1.02 6.59
CA GLY A 30 -19.79 1.47 7.61
C GLY A 30 -19.16 1.39 9.00
N SER A 31 -19.78 0.61 9.89
CA SER A 31 -19.30 0.35 11.25
C SER A 31 -18.38 -0.87 11.38
N LYS A 32 -18.15 -1.61 10.29
CA LYS A 32 -17.29 -2.79 10.29
C LYS A 32 -15.89 -2.41 9.86
N GLN A 33 -14.91 -2.98 10.53
CA GLN A 33 -13.50 -2.77 10.26
C GLN A 33 -12.78 -4.12 10.30
N TRP A 34 -11.95 -4.39 9.30
CA TRP A 34 -11.13 -5.60 9.24
C TRP A 34 -9.82 -5.31 8.52
N LYS A 35 -8.82 -6.16 8.76
CA LYS A 35 -7.55 -6.11 8.04
C LYS A 35 -7.60 -7.06 6.86
N THR A 36 -7.07 -6.62 5.73
CA THR A 36 -6.81 -7.46 4.56
C THR A 36 -5.34 -7.36 4.17
N ALA A 37 -4.81 -8.35 3.47
CA ALA A 37 -3.45 -8.32 2.98
C ALA A 37 -3.38 -8.74 1.52
N VAL A 38 -2.54 -8.05 0.75
CA VAL A 38 -2.22 -8.37 -0.64
C VAL A 38 -0.72 -8.60 -0.75
N THR A 39 -0.31 -9.62 -1.52
CA THR A 39 1.11 -9.90 -1.78
C THR A 39 1.37 -9.83 -3.27
N GLY A 40 2.38 -9.07 -3.66
CA GLY A 40 2.75 -8.88 -5.05
C GLY A 40 4.18 -8.36 -5.20
N THR A 41 4.57 -8.12 -6.44
CA THR A 41 5.87 -7.57 -6.81
C THR A 41 5.72 -6.07 -7.06
N VAL A 42 6.59 -5.25 -6.48
CA VAL A 42 6.59 -3.80 -6.70
C VAL A 42 6.96 -3.51 -8.15
N VAL A 43 6.02 -2.90 -8.89
CA VAL A 43 6.25 -2.41 -10.27
C VAL A 43 6.78 -0.99 -10.24
N ARG A 44 6.21 -0.14 -9.38
CA ARG A 44 6.72 1.21 -9.08
C ARG A 44 6.11 1.76 -7.79
N THR A 45 6.72 2.82 -7.28
CA THR A 45 6.15 3.68 -6.26
C THR A 45 6.01 5.09 -6.81
N GLU A 46 4.95 5.80 -6.42
CA GLU A 46 4.69 7.16 -6.87
C GLU A 46 4.00 8.00 -5.81
N ARG A 47 4.25 9.31 -5.82
CA ARG A 47 3.42 10.28 -5.11
C ARG A 47 2.39 10.83 -6.08
N ALA A 48 1.19 10.24 -6.05
CA ALA A 48 0.13 10.51 -7.01
C ALA A 48 -0.74 11.70 -6.57
N HIS A 49 -1.08 12.56 -7.52
CA HIS A 49 -2.13 13.57 -7.35
C HIS A 49 -3.49 12.88 -7.37
N HIS A 50 -4.29 13.07 -6.33
CA HIS A 50 -5.63 12.50 -6.21
C HIS A 50 -6.68 13.56 -6.51
N GLY A 51 -7.58 13.24 -7.44
CA GLY A 51 -8.80 14.02 -7.64
C GLY A 51 -9.77 13.78 -6.48
N LEU A 52 -10.49 14.82 -6.08
CA LEU A 52 -11.60 14.69 -5.14
C LEU A 52 -12.91 14.45 -5.91
N HIS A 53 -13.87 13.79 -5.28
CA HIS A 53 -15.17 13.49 -5.89
C HIS A 53 -16.05 14.73 -6.16
N PHE A 54 -15.61 15.91 -5.72
CA PHE A 54 -16.28 17.18 -5.89
C PHE A 54 -15.26 18.26 -6.17
N ASP A 55 -15.69 19.29 -6.89
CA ASP A 55 -14.83 20.39 -7.30
C ASP A 55 -14.45 21.21 -6.07
N ARG A 56 -13.18 21.11 -5.66
CA ARG A 56 -12.58 21.99 -4.65
C ARG A 56 -11.85 23.11 -5.36
N SER A 57 -11.54 24.17 -4.60
CA SER A 57 -10.74 25.26 -5.13
C SER A 57 -9.43 24.72 -5.72
N ALA A 58 -8.97 25.26 -6.85
CA ALA A 58 -7.84 24.74 -7.63
C ALA A 58 -6.50 24.73 -6.87
N ASP A 59 -6.43 25.46 -5.76
CA ASP A 59 -5.32 25.49 -4.81
C ASP A 59 -5.34 24.34 -3.79
N GLU A 60 -6.43 23.59 -3.67
CA GLU A 60 -6.56 22.47 -2.73
C GLU A 60 -6.15 21.14 -3.38
N GLN A 61 -4.85 20.98 -3.63
CA GLN A 61 -4.29 19.76 -4.21
C GLN A 61 -4.04 18.69 -3.14
N THR A 62 -4.48 17.46 -3.41
CA THR A 62 -4.25 16.30 -2.52
C THR A 62 -3.30 15.32 -3.19
N TYR A 63 -2.28 14.88 -2.44
CA TYR A 63 -1.31 13.90 -2.90
C TYR A 63 -1.25 12.74 -1.93
N GLY A 64 -1.03 11.53 -2.43
CA GLY A 64 -0.85 10.32 -1.63
C GLY A 64 0.24 9.44 -2.21
N ASP A 65 0.91 8.70 -1.33
CA ASP A 65 1.92 7.71 -1.74
C ASP A 65 1.20 6.44 -2.20
N VAL A 66 1.58 5.93 -3.38
CA VAL A 66 0.95 4.78 -4.04
C VAL A 66 2.01 3.76 -4.41
N ILE A 67 1.73 2.48 -4.12
CA ILE A 67 2.51 1.34 -4.56
C ILE A 67 1.74 0.64 -5.67
N LEU A 68 2.33 0.50 -6.85
CA LEU A 68 1.79 -0.38 -7.88
C LEU A 68 2.38 -1.78 -7.72
N LEU A 69 1.53 -2.76 -7.51
CA LEU A 69 1.86 -4.17 -7.38
C LEU A 69 1.43 -4.96 -8.61
N GLU A 70 2.27 -5.87 -9.05
CA GLU A 70 1.88 -6.99 -9.92
C GLU A 70 1.59 -8.20 -9.04
N LEU A 71 0.38 -8.74 -9.16
CA LEU A 71 -0.10 -9.90 -8.42
C LEU A 71 0.36 -11.20 -9.10
N PRO A 72 0.28 -12.36 -8.41
CA PRO A 72 0.76 -13.64 -8.97
C PRO A 72 0.12 -14.08 -10.29
N ASP A 73 -1.07 -13.58 -10.60
CA ASP A 73 -1.80 -13.84 -11.85
C ASP A 73 -1.53 -12.79 -12.95
N GLY A 74 -0.65 -11.82 -12.69
CA GLY A 74 -0.32 -10.73 -13.58
C GLY A 74 -1.27 -9.52 -13.49
N GLU A 75 -2.28 -9.56 -12.62
CA GLU A 75 -3.13 -8.40 -12.36
C GLU A 75 -2.30 -7.26 -11.74
N LEU A 76 -2.58 -6.02 -12.14
CA LEU A 76 -2.00 -4.84 -11.51
C LEU A 76 -2.94 -4.26 -10.46
N SER A 77 -2.44 -4.09 -9.24
CA SER A 77 -3.18 -3.52 -8.12
C SER A 77 -2.45 -2.30 -7.57
N ALA A 78 -3.16 -1.18 -7.43
CA ALA A 78 -2.62 0.04 -6.83
C ALA A 78 -3.05 0.13 -5.36
N VAL A 79 -2.08 0.33 -4.47
CA VAL A 79 -2.31 0.47 -3.03
C VAL A 79 -1.86 1.86 -2.58
N THR A 80 -2.83 2.70 -2.17
CA THR A 80 -2.54 3.98 -1.53
C THR A 80 -2.14 3.74 -0.09
N VAL A 81 -1.04 4.37 0.35
CA VAL A 81 -0.48 4.22 1.69
C VAL A 81 -1.10 5.23 2.65
N ASP A 82 -1.48 4.77 3.83
CA ASP A 82 -2.00 5.57 4.94
C ASP A 82 -1.34 5.18 6.28
N GLU A 83 -1.77 5.80 7.39
CA GLU A 83 -1.22 5.55 8.72
C GLU A 83 -1.50 4.15 9.28
N PHE A 84 -2.39 3.38 8.66
CA PHE A 84 -2.73 2.01 9.07
C PHE A 84 -2.10 0.94 8.18
N THR A 85 -1.43 1.36 7.10
CA THR A 85 -0.78 0.47 6.14
C THR A 85 0.49 -0.14 6.74
N VAL A 86 0.60 -1.47 6.67
CA VAL A 86 1.81 -2.18 7.10
C VAL A 86 2.44 -2.91 5.93
N ILE A 87 3.70 -2.58 5.65
CA ILE A 87 4.48 -3.17 4.55
C ILE A 87 5.52 -4.12 5.12
N ARG A 88 5.61 -5.33 4.56
CA ARG A 88 6.59 -6.35 4.93
C ARG A 88 7.21 -6.97 3.68
N ARG A 89 8.51 -7.27 3.73
CA ARG A 89 9.16 -8.09 2.69
C ARG A 89 8.56 -9.49 2.67
N ALA A 90 8.18 -9.95 1.49
CA ALA A 90 7.82 -11.35 1.24
C ALA A 90 9.07 -12.08 0.76
N GLU A 91 9.19 -13.34 1.15
CA GLU A 91 10.27 -14.22 0.65
C GLU A 91 9.95 -14.69 -0.77
#